data_AF-A0A938BRR0-F1
#
_entry.id   AF-A0A938BRR0-F1
#
_cell.length_a   1.000
_cell.length_b   1.000
_cell.length_c   1.000
_cell.angle_alpha   90.00
_cell.angle_beta   90.00
_cell.angle_gamma   90.00
#
_symmetry.space_group_name_H-M   'P 1'
#
loop_
_entity.id
_entity.type
_entity.pdbx_description
1 polymer ?
#
loop_
_entity_poly.entity_id
_entity_poly.type
_entity_poly.pdbx_seq_one_letter_code
_entity_poly.pdbx_strand_id
1 'polypeptide(L)'
;MSMADRDGLIWFDGQMVDWRSANIHVLTHSLHYGMGVFEGVRAYNTVKGTAIFRLHEHTKRLFNSAKIFQMEIPFSQEILIEAQRAVVRENKLESCYIRPIVWVGSEKLGVSKLGNRIHVAIAAWPWGAYLGEDGLAKGIRVKTSSYTRHHVNVSMVRAKASGYYVNSILANAEVTAHGYDEALLLDTEGYVSEGAGENVFMVRDGVLYTPDLASCLDGITRNSVITIAEDFGIQVKEKRITRDEMY
;
A
#
# COMPACT_ATOMS: atom_id res chain seq x y z
N MET A 1 12.69 15.57 10.32
CA MET A 1 12.30 14.95 11.61
C MET A 1 12.11 13.46 11.39
N SER A 2 12.55 12.63 12.35
CA SER A 2 12.46 11.17 12.26
C SER A 2 10.99 10.69 12.29
N MET A 3 10.73 9.49 11.75
CA MET A 3 9.45 8.81 11.93
C MET A 3 9.32 8.18 13.32
N ALA A 4 10.43 7.88 14.00
CA ALA A 4 10.43 7.23 15.31
C ALA A 4 10.34 8.23 16.48
N ASP A 5 10.92 9.42 16.31
CA ASP A 5 10.93 10.47 17.33
C ASP A 5 9.84 11.51 17.05
N ARG A 6 8.63 11.21 17.52
CA ARG A 6 7.43 12.07 17.39
C ARG A 6 6.59 11.98 18.66
N ASP A 7 5.84 13.04 18.92
CA ASP A 7 4.75 13.00 19.90
C ASP A 7 3.50 12.38 19.25
N GLY A 8 2.68 11.71 20.05
CA GLY A 8 1.46 11.05 19.59
C GLY A 8 1.33 9.63 20.11
N LEU A 9 0.33 8.92 19.59
CA LEU A 9 -0.03 7.57 19.98
C LEU A 9 -0.02 6.63 18.78
N ILE A 10 0.43 5.40 19.01
CA ILE A 10 0.34 4.29 18.08
C ILE A 10 -0.53 3.22 18.73
N TRP A 11 -1.45 2.63 17.98
CA TRP A 11 -2.12 1.43 18.44
C TRP A 11 -1.18 0.24 18.21
N PHE A 12 -0.88 -0.53 19.25
CA PHE A 12 0.09 -1.62 19.23
C PHE A 12 -0.48 -2.80 20.06
N ASP A 13 -0.74 -3.93 19.42
CA ASP A 13 -1.24 -5.17 20.04
C ASP A 13 -2.41 -4.99 21.04
N GLY A 14 -3.42 -4.20 20.66
CA GLY A 14 -4.62 -4.02 21.49
C GLY A 14 -4.64 -2.75 22.33
N GLN A 15 -3.54 -2.00 22.40
CA GLN A 15 -3.40 -0.85 23.29
C GLN A 15 -2.89 0.39 22.54
N MET A 16 -3.30 1.58 23.00
CA MET A 16 -2.64 2.82 22.59
C MET A 16 -1.38 2.99 23.43
N VAL A 17 -0.24 3.11 22.76
CA VAL A 17 1.07 3.35 23.40
C VAL A 17 1.65 4.67 22.90
N ASP A 18 2.52 5.28 23.70
CA ASP A 18 3.30 6.42 23.25
C ASP A 18 4.05 6.08 21.96
N TRP A 19 4.05 7.02 21.01
CA TRP A 19 4.66 6.84 19.69
C TRP A 19 6.08 6.25 19.74
N ARG A 20 6.90 6.77 20.66
CA ARG A 20 8.31 6.36 20.84
C ARG A 20 8.47 4.98 21.49
N SER A 21 7.43 4.44 22.10
CA SER A 21 7.44 3.16 22.82
C SER A 21 7.08 1.99 21.91
N ALA A 22 6.56 2.24 20.71
CA ALA A 22 6.21 1.23 19.71
C ALA A 22 7.47 0.61 19.04
N ASN A 23 8.27 -0.10 19.83
CA ASN A 23 9.53 -0.71 19.41
C ASN A 23 9.38 -2.23 19.21
N ILE A 24 10.29 -2.78 18.40
CA ILE A 24 10.45 -4.23 18.20
C ILE A 24 11.92 -4.61 18.41
N HIS A 25 12.18 -5.87 18.74
CA HIS A 25 13.55 -6.36 18.85
C HIS A 25 14.19 -6.50 17.47
N VAL A 26 15.51 -6.30 17.36
CA VAL A 26 16.23 -6.44 16.08
C VAL A 26 16.22 -7.87 15.51
N LEU A 27 15.80 -8.87 16.31
CA LEU A 27 15.60 -10.27 15.90
C LEU A 27 14.14 -10.59 15.56
N THR A 28 13.32 -9.59 15.21
CA THR A 28 11.98 -9.80 14.67
C THR A 28 12.02 -10.54 13.33
N HIS A 29 11.28 -11.65 13.22
CA HIS A 29 11.28 -12.53 12.05
C HIS A 29 11.01 -11.79 10.74
N SER A 30 9.99 -10.93 10.70
CA SER A 30 9.65 -10.16 9.49
C SER A 30 10.71 -9.16 9.06
N LEU A 31 11.58 -8.68 9.98
CA LEU A 31 12.69 -7.80 9.64
C LEU A 31 13.77 -8.54 8.84
N HIS A 32 13.95 -9.84 9.10
CA HIS A 32 14.96 -10.69 8.43
C HIS A 32 14.41 -11.42 7.20
N TYR A 33 13.14 -11.81 7.23
CA TYR A 33 12.54 -12.67 6.20
C TYR A 33 11.41 -12.01 5.39
N GLY A 34 11.07 -10.75 5.67
CA GLY A 34 10.15 -9.95 4.85
C GLY A 34 8.67 -10.36 4.90
N MET A 35 8.29 -11.42 5.63
CA MET A 35 6.91 -11.88 5.77
C MET A 35 6.14 -10.99 6.75
N GLY A 36 5.56 -9.92 6.24
CA GLY A 36 4.62 -9.06 6.95
C GLY A 36 3.69 -8.38 5.95
N VAL A 37 2.48 -8.03 6.34
CA VAL A 37 1.48 -7.39 5.47
C VAL A 37 1.08 -6.04 6.03
N PHE A 38 0.75 -5.10 5.16
CA PHE A 38 0.39 -3.75 5.59
C PHE A 38 -0.65 -3.12 4.69
N GLU A 39 -1.25 -2.04 5.17
CA GLU A 39 -2.17 -1.22 4.39
C GLU A 39 -1.72 0.23 4.28
N GLY A 40 -2.32 0.91 3.30
CA GLY A 40 -2.19 2.35 3.13
C GLY A 40 -3.55 2.97 3.00
N VAL A 41 -3.97 3.71 4.02
CA VAL A 41 -5.31 4.29 4.11
C VAL A 41 -5.17 5.80 4.27
N ARG A 42 -6.12 6.57 3.75
CA ARG A 42 -6.15 8.03 3.95
C ARG A 42 -7.42 8.45 4.67
N ALA A 43 -7.25 9.39 5.60
CA ALA A 43 -8.33 10.17 6.18
C ALA A 43 -8.29 11.58 5.59
N TYR A 44 -9.46 12.11 5.26
CA TYR A 44 -9.62 13.44 4.67
C TYR A 44 -10.51 14.29 5.55
N ASN A 45 -10.20 15.58 5.64
CA ASN A 45 -11.13 16.56 6.15
C ASN A 45 -12.30 16.70 5.17
N THR A 46 -13.53 16.60 5.68
CA THR A 46 -14.76 16.72 4.89
C THR A 46 -15.69 17.74 5.52
N VAL A 47 -16.76 18.09 4.81
CA VAL A 47 -17.83 18.96 5.35
C VAL A 47 -18.53 18.39 6.60
N LYS A 48 -18.33 17.10 6.92
CA LYS A 48 -18.86 16.43 8.13
C LYS A 48 -17.76 16.11 9.15
N GLY A 49 -16.56 16.65 8.99
CA GLY A 49 -15.37 16.32 9.78
C GLY A 49 -14.50 15.23 9.13
N THR A 50 -13.47 14.78 9.84
CA THR A 50 -12.51 13.80 9.32
C THR A 50 -13.17 12.45 9.04
N ALA A 51 -13.02 11.95 7.81
CA ALA A 51 -13.52 10.66 7.38
C ALA A 51 -12.41 9.80 6.75
N ILE A 52 -12.39 8.50 7.08
CA ILE A 52 -11.44 7.55 6.52
C ILE A 52 -12.06 6.94 5.26
N PHE A 53 -11.38 7.10 4.12
CA PHE A 53 -11.89 6.63 2.84
C PHE A 53 -11.75 5.10 2.72
N ARG A 54 -12.87 4.41 2.46
CA ARG A 54 -12.94 2.95 2.19
C ARG A 54 -12.25 2.08 3.26
N LEU A 55 -12.42 2.47 4.53
CA LEU A 55 -11.80 1.81 5.69
C LEU A 55 -12.10 0.30 5.76
N HIS A 56 -13.33 -0.10 5.45
CA HIS A 56 -13.73 -1.50 5.48
C HIS A 56 -13.00 -2.32 4.41
N GLU A 57 -12.89 -1.80 3.18
CA GLU A 57 -12.21 -2.48 2.08
C GLU A 57 -10.71 -2.61 2.33
N HIS A 58 -10.08 -1.55 2.86
CA HIS A 58 -8.67 -1.61 3.26
C HIS A 58 -8.46 -2.66 4.36
N THR A 59 -9.28 -2.65 5.41
CA THR A 59 -9.16 -3.64 6.49
C THR A 59 -9.39 -5.06 5.99
N LYS A 60 -10.40 -5.28 5.13
CA LYS A 60 -10.64 -6.58 4.50
C LYS A 60 -9.43 -7.06 3.69
N ARG A 61 -8.78 -6.18 2.92
CA ARG A 61 -7.58 -6.54 2.15
C ARG A 61 -6.37 -6.82 3.04
N LEU A 62 -6.23 -6.15 4.19
CA LEU A 62 -5.21 -6.48 5.19
C LEU A 62 -5.37 -7.92 5.69
N PHE A 63 -6.59 -8.31 6.07
CA PHE A 63 -6.89 -9.68 6.51
C PHE A 63 -6.71 -10.70 5.39
N ASN A 64 -7.11 -10.38 4.16
CA ASN A 64 -6.87 -11.25 3.01
C ASN A 64 -5.37 -11.44 2.74
N SER A 65 -4.57 -10.38 2.86
CA SER A 65 -3.11 -10.46 2.71
C SER A 65 -2.50 -11.38 3.78
N ALA A 66 -2.92 -11.23 5.04
CA ALA A 66 -2.48 -12.11 6.13
C ALA A 66 -2.92 -13.57 5.89
N LYS A 67 -4.16 -13.79 5.42
CA LYS A 67 -4.70 -15.11 5.06
C LYS A 67 -3.87 -15.79 3.97
N ILE A 68 -3.46 -15.07 2.92
CA ILE A 68 -2.60 -15.59 1.85
C ILE A 68 -1.28 -16.15 2.42
N PHE A 69 -0.73 -15.49 3.45
CA PHE A 69 0.49 -15.94 4.14
C PHE A 69 0.25 -16.90 5.31
N GLN A 70 -1.01 -17.30 5.54
CA GLN A 70 -1.41 -18.13 6.67
C GLN A 70 -0.94 -17.51 8.00
N MET A 71 -1.11 -16.20 8.13
CA MET A 71 -0.90 -15.43 9.36
C MET A 71 -2.27 -15.19 9.99
N GLU A 72 -2.49 -15.71 11.19
CA GLU A 72 -3.71 -15.46 11.96
C GLU A 72 -3.58 -14.14 12.71
N ILE A 73 -4.40 -13.16 12.36
CA ILE A 73 -4.46 -11.89 13.07
C ILE A 73 -5.23 -12.11 14.38
N PRO A 74 -4.67 -11.79 15.56
CA PRO A 74 -5.30 -12.06 16.86
C PRO A 74 -6.41 -11.05 17.23
N PHE A 75 -7.00 -10.38 16.24
CA PHE A 75 -8.03 -9.35 16.39
C PHE A 75 -9.07 -9.50 15.28
N SER A 76 -10.33 -9.12 15.54
CA SER A 76 -11.36 -9.09 14.50
C SER A 76 -11.21 -7.87 13.58
N GLN A 77 -11.88 -7.90 12.43
CA GLN A 77 -11.89 -6.75 11.50
C GLN A 77 -12.47 -5.51 12.18
N GLU A 78 -13.53 -5.67 12.97
CA GLU A 78 -14.21 -4.59 13.70
C GLU A 78 -13.26 -3.92 14.70
N ILE A 79 -12.45 -4.70 15.41
CA ILE A 79 -11.44 -4.16 16.33
C ILE A 79 -10.41 -3.33 15.56
N LEU A 80 -9.92 -3.80 14.41
CA LEU A 80 -8.92 -3.05 13.65
C LEU A 80 -9.50 -1.83 12.92
N ILE A 81 -10.79 -1.86 12.55
CA ILE A 81 -11.53 -0.70 12.05
C ILE A 81 -11.60 0.39 13.13
N GLU A 82 -12.03 0.03 14.35
CA GLU A 82 -12.08 0.99 15.45
C GLU A 82 -10.71 1.47 15.89
N ALA A 83 -9.69 0.60 15.88
CA ALA A 83 -8.31 0.98 16.18
C ALA A 83 -7.80 2.04 15.19
N GLN A 84 -8.05 1.89 13.89
CA GLN A 84 -7.69 2.91 12.88
C GLN A 84 -8.40 4.24 13.13
N ARG A 85 -9.71 4.22 13.43
CA ARG A 85 -10.47 5.43 13.80
C ARG A 85 -9.91 6.09 15.06
N ALA A 86 -9.57 5.29 16.07
CA ALA A 86 -9.01 5.77 17.31
C ALA A 86 -7.64 6.43 17.10
N VAL A 87 -6.74 5.83 16.31
CA VAL A 87 -5.41 6.42 16.04
C VAL A 87 -5.56 7.81 15.40
N VAL A 88 -6.49 7.99 14.47
CA VAL A 88 -6.75 9.31 13.86
C VAL A 88 -7.31 10.30 14.90
N ARG A 89 -8.29 9.87 15.70
CA ARG A 89 -8.96 10.72 16.69
C ARG A 89 -8.03 11.14 17.84
N GLU A 90 -7.33 10.19 18.46
CA GLU A 90 -6.49 10.46 19.62
C GLU A 90 -5.26 11.31 19.27
N ASN A 91 -4.77 11.22 18.03
CA ASN A 91 -3.73 12.11 17.49
C ASN A 91 -4.28 13.43 16.94
N LYS A 92 -5.60 13.66 17.00
CA LYS A 92 -6.28 14.90 16.55
C LYS A 92 -5.95 15.28 15.10
N LEU A 93 -5.93 14.28 14.21
CA LEU A 93 -5.53 14.46 12.82
C LEU A 93 -6.74 14.81 11.94
N GLU A 94 -6.73 15.97 11.30
CA GLU A 94 -7.82 16.37 10.39
C GLU A 94 -7.75 15.67 9.03
N SER A 95 -6.54 15.52 8.49
CA SER A 95 -6.21 14.76 7.29
C SER A 95 -4.90 14.01 7.53
N CYS A 96 -4.85 12.72 7.21
CA CYS A 96 -3.67 11.91 7.48
C CYS A 96 -3.57 10.67 6.59
N TYR A 97 -2.39 10.08 6.61
CA TYR A 97 -2.14 8.74 6.12
C TYR A 97 -2.06 7.78 7.31
N ILE A 98 -2.73 6.63 7.20
CA ILE A 98 -2.79 5.57 8.22
C ILE A 98 -2.07 4.34 7.68
N ARG A 99 -1.24 3.72 8.52
CA ARG A 99 -0.41 2.55 8.21
C ARG A 99 -0.67 1.41 9.20
N PRO A 100 -1.71 0.59 8.98
CA PRO A 100 -1.82 -0.71 9.62
C PRO A 100 -0.71 -1.63 9.12
N ILE A 101 -0.07 -2.37 10.01
CA ILE A 101 0.93 -3.39 9.68
C ILE A 101 0.77 -4.61 10.59
N VAL A 102 0.90 -5.79 10.02
CA VAL A 102 0.87 -7.10 10.68
C VAL A 102 2.17 -7.84 10.38
N TRP A 103 2.83 -8.36 11.41
CA TRP A 103 4.13 -9.01 11.25
C TRP A 103 4.32 -10.20 12.20
N VAL A 104 5.36 -10.99 11.94
CA VAL A 104 5.78 -12.15 12.71
C VAL A 104 6.85 -11.72 13.73
N GLY A 105 6.65 -12.09 14.99
CA GLY A 105 7.43 -11.68 16.17
C GLY A 105 8.87 -12.21 16.24
N SER A 106 9.45 -12.13 17.44
CA SER A 106 10.89 -12.39 17.69
C SER A 106 11.15 -13.56 18.64
N GLU A 107 10.20 -14.49 18.80
CA GLU A 107 10.36 -15.64 19.69
C GLU A 107 11.37 -16.68 19.16
N LYS A 108 11.45 -16.84 17.83
CA LYS A 108 12.30 -17.78 17.12
C LYS A 108 12.76 -17.21 15.77
N LEU A 109 14.03 -17.45 15.44
CA LEU A 109 14.64 -16.95 14.20
C LEU A 109 15.12 -18.10 13.30
N GLY A 110 14.17 -18.90 12.83
CA GLY A 110 14.35 -19.80 11.68
C GLY A 110 13.42 -19.39 10.54
N VAL A 111 13.60 -19.97 9.35
CA VAL A 111 12.73 -19.68 8.19
C VAL A 111 11.25 -19.99 8.51
N SER A 112 10.99 -21.09 9.23
CA SER A 112 9.65 -21.40 9.71
C SER A 112 9.15 -20.35 10.71
N LYS A 113 7.98 -19.77 10.44
CA LYS A 113 7.31 -18.81 11.34
C LYS A 113 6.68 -19.44 12.58
N LEU A 114 6.63 -20.78 12.66
CA LEU A 114 5.88 -21.48 13.71
C LEU A 114 6.43 -21.20 15.12
N GLY A 115 5.51 -20.86 16.02
CA GLY A 115 5.84 -20.52 17.40
C GLY A 115 6.23 -19.05 17.61
N ASN A 116 6.22 -18.22 16.58
CA ASN A 116 6.27 -16.76 16.72
C ASN A 116 4.86 -16.18 16.88
N ARG A 117 4.74 -15.11 17.65
CA ARG A 117 3.50 -14.35 17.77
C ARG A 117 3.25 -13.53 16.50
N ILE A 118 1.98 -13.33 16.16
CA ILE A 118 1.58 -12.35 15.15
C ILE A 118 1.23 -11.05 15.86
N HIS A 119 1.89 -9.98 15.45
CA HIS A 119 1.72 -8.64 16.01
C HIS A 119 1.00 -7.72 15.02
N VAL A 120 0.34 -6.70 15.56
CA VAL A 120 -0.37 -5.68 14.77
C VAL A 120 -0.10 -4.29 15.35
N ALA A 121 0.20 -3.34 14.48
CA ALA A 121 0.34 -1.93 14.85
C ALA A 121 -0.33 -1.03 13.82
N ILE A 122 -0.84 0.12 14.28
CA ILE A 122 -1.47 1.13 13.45
C ILE A 122 -0.94 2.49 13.88
N ALA A 123 -0.27 3.17 12.96
CA ALA A 123 0.17 4.55 13.12
C ALA A 123 -0.52 5.45 12.09
N ALA A 124 -0.68 6.74 12.41
CA ALA A 124 -1.18 7.73 11.46
C ALA A 124 -0.42 9.06 11.60
N TRP A 125 -0.23 9.76 10.48
CA TRP A 125 0.46 11.05 10.46
C TRP A 125 0.02 11.91 9.28
N PRO A 126 0.21 13.24 9.34
CA PRO A 126 -0.04 14.12 8.19
C PRO A 126 0.83 13.73 7.00
N TRP A 127 0.23 13.60 5.80
CA TRP A 127 0.95 13.32 4.55
C TRP A 127 0.28 14.05 3.39
N GLY A 128 1.01 14.95 2.72
CA GLY A 128 0.56 15.68 1.53
C GLY A 128 0.42 14.80 0.27
N ALA A 129 0.46 15.40 -0.91
CA ALA A 129 0.52 14.66 -2.17
C ALA A 129 1.82 13.84 -2.26
N TYR A 130 1.71 12.55 -2.60
CA TYR A 130 2.87 11.65 -2.70
C TYR A 130 3.82 12.07 -3.84
N LEU A 131 3.25 12.44 -4.99
CA LEU A 131 3.97 12.92 -6.18
C LEU A 131 4.01 14.46 -6.27
N GLY A 132 3.81 15.14 -5.14
CA GLY A 132 3.76 16.60 -5.05
C GLY A 132 2.49 17.23 -5.63
N GLU A 133 2.18 18.44 -5.17
CA GLU A 133 1.02 19.22 -5.65
C GLU A 133 1.18 19.61 -7.13
N ASP A 134 2.41 19.91 -7.56
CA ASP A 134 2.70 20.18 -8.97
C ASP A 134 2.44 18.95 -9.86
N GLY A 135 2.78 17.76 -9.39
CA GLY A 135 2.51 16.50 -10.11
C GLY A 135 1.01 16.23 -10.26
N LEU A 136 0.21 16.56 -9.26
CA LEU A 136 -1.26 16.47 -9.34
C LEU A 136 -1.84 17.47 -10.37
N ALA A 137 -1.29 18.69 -10.43
CA ALA A 137 -1.81 19.75 -11.28
C ALA A 137 -1.34 19.67 -12.75
N LYS A 138 -0.10 19.24 -12.99
CA LYS A 138 0.57 19.33 -14.30
C LYS A 138 0.93 17.97 -14.90
N GLY A 139 0.73 16.89 -14.15
CA GLY A 139 1.27 15.57 -14.48
C GLY A 139 2.74 15.44 -14.07
N ILE A 140 3.23 14.20 -14.14
CA ILE A 140 4.59 13.82 -13.74
C ILE A 140 5.36 13.20 -14.91
N ARG A 141 6.69 13.15 -14.79
CA ARG A 141 7.59 12.50 -15.75
C ARG A 141 7.85 11.07 -15.31
N VAL A 142 7.32 10.12 -16.06
CA VAL A 142 7.47 8.68 -15.79
C VAL A 142 8.56 8.07 -16.67
N LYS A 143 9.33 7.12 -16.13
CA LYS A 143 10.27 6.29 -16.90
C LYS A 143 9.96 4.82 -16.72
N THR A 144 9.96 4.07 -17.82
CA THR A 144 9.90 2.61 -17.75
C THR A 144 11.17 2.07 -17.09
N SER A 145 10.99 1.36 -15.96
CA SER A 145 12.03 0.72 -15.18
C SER A 145 12.71 -0.41 -15.96
N SER A 146 14.00 -0.64 -15.73
CA SER A 146 14.70 -1.83 -16.23
C SER A 146 14.41 -3.08 -15.39
N TYR A 147 13.97 -2.90 -14.15
CA TYR A 147 13.50 -4.00 -13.29
C TYR A 147 12.08 -4.43 -13.67
N THR A 148 11.92 -5.74 -13.84
CA THR A 148 10.63 -6.40 -14.10
C THR A 148 9.78 -6.46 -12.83
N ARG A 149 8.46 -6.36 -12.97
CA ARG A 149 7.49 -6.54 -11.89
C ARG A 149 7.47 -8.00 -11.40
N HIS A 150 6.89 -8.21 -10.23
CA HIS A 150 6.73 -9.53 -9.61
C HIS A 150 6.06 -10.56 -10.54
N HIS A 151 6.64 -11.76 -10.58
CA HIS A 151 5.98 -12.92 -11.15
C HIS A 151 4.92 -13.47 -10.18
N VAL A 152 3.70 -13.74 -10.69
CA VAL A 152 2.50 -14.06 -9.88
C VAL A 152 2.58 -15.36 -9.08
N ASN A 153 3.51 -16.26 -9.44
CA ASN A 153 3.76 -17.51 -8.71
C ASN A 153 5.07 -17.50 -7.89
N VAL A 154 5.81 -16.38 -7.90
CA VAL A 154 6.98 -16.16 -7.01
C VAL A 154 6.54 -15.31 -5.82
N SER A 155 5.82 -14.24 -6.10
CA SER A 155 5.20 -13.36 -5.12
C SER A 155 3.68 -13.44 -5.27
N MET A 156 2.96 -13.59 -4.17
CA MET A 156 1.50 -13.62 -4.14
C MET A 156 0.96 -12.19 -4.27
N VAL A 157 0.96 -11.65 -5.48
CA VAL A 157 0.71 -10.21 -5.80
C VAL A 157 -0.62 -9.62 -5.34
N ARG A 158 -1.57 -10.44 -4.85
CA ARG A 158 -2.79 -9.97 -4.19
C ARG A 158 -2.60 -9.62 -2.71
N ALA A 159 -1.52 -10.11 -2.08
CA ALA A 159 -1.12 -9.72 -0.74
C ALA A 159 -0.25 -8.46 -0.78
N LYS A 160 -0.60 -7.45 0.02
CA LYS A 160 0.20 -6.24 0.15
C LYS A 160 1.30 -6.46 1.20
N ALA A 161 2.42 -7.01 0.74
CA ALA A 161 3.46 -7.57 1.61
C ALA A 161 4.74 -6.73 1.65
N SER A 162 5.40 -6.72 2.81
CA SER A 162 6.61 -5.93 3.09
C SER A 162 7.77 -6.32 2.15
N GLY A 163 8.07 -7.61 2.03
CA GLY A 163 9.15 -8.10 1.16
C GLY A 163 8.98 -7.76 -0.33
N TYR A 164 7.76 -7.45 -0.78
CA TYR A 164 7.51 -7.14 -2.20
C TYR A 164 8.01 -5.75 -2.59
N TYR A 165 8.16 -4.85 -1.63
CA TYR A 165 8.58 -3.48 -1.89
C TYR A 165 10.08 -3.33 -2.17
N VAL A 166 10.88 -4.39 -2.01
CA VAL A 166 12.28 -4.40 -2.51
C VAL A 166 12.32 -4.09 -4.02
N ASN A 167 11.43 -4.71 -4.80
CA ASN A 167 11.31 -4.47 -6.24
C ASN A 167 10.87 -3.04 -6.55
N SER A 168 9.84 -2.55 -5.86
CA SER A 168 9.34 -1.18 -6.02
C SER A 168 10.40 -0.13 -5.68
N ILE A 169 11.18 -0.34 -4.61
CA ILE A 169 12.26 0.57 -4.20
C ILE A 169 13.37 0.60 -5.25
N LEU A 170 13.78 -0.55 -5.80
CA LEU A 170 14.79 -0.61 -6.86
C LEU A 170 14.37 0.14 -8.12
N ALA A 171 13.12 -0.07 -8.57
CA ALA A 171 12.57 0.63 -9.74
C ALA A 171 12.47 2.14 -9.53
N ASN A 172 11.94 2.58 -8.38
CA ASN A 172 11.81 4.00 -8.06
C ASN A 172 13.19 4.67 -7.91
N ALA A 173 14.14 4.02 -7.24
CA ALA A 173 15.51 4.53 -7.08
C ALA A 173 16.25 4.66 -8.42
N GLU A 174 16.08 3.71 -9.33
CA GLU A 174 16.62 3.79 -10.69
C GLU A 174 16.15 5.08 -11.38
N VAL A 175 14.84 5.28 -11.49
CA VAL A 175 14.32 6.36 -12.33
C VAL A 175 14.52 7.74 -11.72
N THR A 176 14.44 7.85 -10.39
CA THR A 176 14.66 9.12 -9.66
C THR A 176 16.12 9.56 -9.74
N ALA A 177 17.08 8.62 -9.77
CA ALA A 177 18.48 8.93 -10.04
C ALA A 177 18.72 9.53 -11.45
N HIS A 178 17.79 9.32 -12.37
CA HIS A 178 17.79 9.90 -13.72
C HIS A 178 16.87 11.12 -13.87
N GLY A 179 16.35 11.68 -12.76
CA GLY A 179 15.54 12.89 -12.74
C GLY A 179 14.12 12.71 -13.26
N TYR A 180 13.56 11.50 -13.16
CA TYR A 180 12.13 11.22 -13.36
C TYR A 180 11.42 11.15 -12.01
N ASP A 181 10.11 11.33 -12.01
CA ASP A 181 9.30 11.39 -10.80
C ASP A 181 8.84 10.00 -10.33
N GLU A 182 8.55 9.09 -11.26
CA GLU A 182 8.08 7.73 -10.92
C GLU A 182 8.43 6.69 -12.00
N ALA A 183 8.49 5.43 -11.58
CA ALA A 183 8.79 4.27 -12.40
C ALA A 183 7.50 3.62 -12.92
N LEU A 184 7.50 3.21 -14.20
CA LEU A 184 6.52 2.28 -14.76
C LEU A 184 7.17 0.89 -14.90
N LEU A 185 6.57 -0.13 -14.30
CA LEU A 185 7.10 -1.50 -14.36
C LEU A 185 6.36 -2.33 -15.40
N LEU A 186 7.12 -3.15 -16.12
CA LEU A 186 6.60 -4.16 -17.03
C LEU A 186 6.57 -5.53 -16.32
N ASP A 187 5.60 -6.36 -16.65
CA ASP A 187 5.54 -7.74 -16.19
C ASP A 187 6.58 -8.64 -16.91
N THR A 188 6.60 -9.93 -16.54
CA THR A 188 7.53 -10.92 -17.09
C THR A 188 7.31 -11.23 -18.57
N GLU A 189 6.20 -10.78 -19.16
CA GLU A 189 5.88 -10.92 -20.58
C GLU A 189 6.15 -9.62 -21.36
N GLY A 190 6.55 -8.54 -20.67
CA GLY A 190 6.87 -7.25 -21.28
C GLY A 190 5.68 -6.29 -21.41
N TYR A 191 4.52 -6.62 -20.83
CA TYR A 191 3.37 -5.72 -20.79
C TYR A 191 3.43 -4.78 -19.58
N VAL A 192 2.83 -3.61 -19.69
CA VAL A 192 2.68 -2.65 -18.62
C VAL A 192 1.88 -3.29 -17.49
N SER A 193 2.43 -3.27 -16.27
CA SER A 193 1.79 -3.82 -15.08
C SER A 193 1.23 -2.69 -14.19
N GLU A 194 2.12 -1.89 -13.60
CA GLU A 194 1.78 -0.81 -12.67
C GLU A 194 3.01 0.08 -12.41
N GLY A 195 2.83 1.17 -11.68
CA GLY A 195 3.92 1.98 -11.12
C GLY A 195 4.60 1.31 -9.92
N ALA A 196 5.60 1.95 -9.31
CA ALA A 196 6.26 1.40 -8.14
C ALA A 196 5.32 1.27 -6.93
N GLY A 197 4.35 2.18 -6.78
CA GLY A 197 3.36 2.21 -5.70
C GLY A 197 1.90 2.35 -6.15
N GLU A 198 1.64 2.45 -7.47
CA GLU A 198 0.38 2.93 -8.04
C GLU A 198 -0.11 2.01 -9.16
N ASN A 199 -1.41 1.72 -9.24
CA ASN A 199 -1.97 1.21 -10.49
C ASN A 199 -1.95 2.31 -11.57
N VAL A 200 -1.91 1.91 -12.84
CA VAL A 200 -1.81 2.83 -13.98
C VAL A 200 -3.03 2.74 -14.88
N PHE A 201 -3.43 3.88 -15.44
CA PHE A 201 -4.49 4.01 -16.43
C PHE A 201 -3.98 4.82 -17.63
N MET A 202 -4.54 4.57 -18.81
CA MET A 202 -4.37 5.39 -20.01
C MET A 202 -5.74 5.73 -20.60
N VAL A 203 -5.88 6.90 -21.22
CA VAL A 203 -7.09 7.28 -21.94
C VAL A 203 -6.75 7.41 -23.41
N ARG A 204 -7.54 6.76 -24.27
CA ARG A 204 -7.40 6.84 -25.73
C ARG A 204 -8.79 6.85 -26.35
N ASP A 205 -9.05 7.82 -27.21
CA ASP A 205 -10.32 8.01 -27.93
C ASP A 205 -11.56 7.97 -27.00
N GLY A 206 -11.45 8.59 -25.82
CA GLY A 206 -12.52 8.65 -24.82
C GLY A 206 -12.76 7.35 -24.03
N VAL A 207 -11.94 6.32 -24.24
CA VAL A 207 -12.00 5.04 -23.52
C VAL A 207 -10.88 4.99 -22.47
N LEU A 208 -11.23 4.59 -21.24
CA LEU A 208 -10.29 4.37 -20.16
C LEU A 208 -9.76 2.94 -20.21
N TYR A 209 -8.44 2.78 -20.33
CA TYR A 209 -7.77 1.48 -20.31
C TYR A 209 -6.91 1.34 -19.06
N THR A 210 -6.84 0.13 -18.53
CA THR A 210 -5.92 -0.25 -17.45
C THR A 210 -5.41 -1.66 -17.74
N PRO A 211 -4.21 -2.03 -17.27
CA PRO A 211 -3.80 -3.42 -17.22
C PRO A 211 -4.87 -4.27 -16.53
N ASP A 212 -5.12 -5.47 -17.06
CA ASP A 212 -5.97 -6.47 -16.43
C ASP A 212 -5.38 -6.92 -15.09
N LEU A 213 -6.23 -7.45 -14.21
CA LEU A 213 -5.83 -7.83 -12.86
C LEU A 213 -5.04 -9.16 -12.88
N ALA A 214 -3.83 -9.10 -13.43
CA ALA A 214 -2.85 -10.17 -13.54
C ALA A 214 -1.69 -9.95 -12.55
N SER A 215 -0.64 -9.24 -12.96
CA SER A 215 0.58 -9.03 -12.15
C SER A 215 0.51 -7.86 -11.16
N CYS A 216 -0.43 -6.94 -11.35
CA CYS A 216 -0.58 -5.74 -10.52
C CYS A 216 -1.36 -6.00 -9.21
N LEU A 217 -1.26 -5.09 -8.25
CA LEU A 217 -2.05 -5.17 -7.02
C LEU A 217 -3.52 -4.83 -7.31
N ASP A 218 -4.45 -5.51 -6.64
CA ASP A 218 -5.87 -5.16 -6.65
C ASP A 218 -6.14 -3.88 -5.85
N GLY A 219 -5.90 -2.73 -6.49
CA GLY A 219 -5.96 -1.42 -5.87
C GLY A 219 -7.37 -0.96 -5.52
N ILE A 220 -7.56 -0.52 -4.27
CA ILE A 220 -8.83 0.10 -3.84
C ILE A 220 -9.07 1.42 -4.57
N THR A 221 -8.03 2.24 -4.79
CA THR A 221 -8.13 3.45 -5.62
C THR A 221 -8.42 3.11 -7.08
N ARG A 222 -7.80 2.06 -7.63
CA ARG A 222 -8.10 1.56 -8.99
C ARG A 222 -9.58 1.20 -9.11
N ASN A 223 -10.11 0.42 -8.18
CA ASN A 223 -11.53 0.07 -8.16
C ASN A 223 -12.42 1.32 -8.06
N SER A 224 -12.09 2.29 -7.21
CA SER A 224 -12.83 3.55 -7.13
C SER A 224 -12.84 4.34 -8.44
N VAL A 225 -11.70 4.44 -9.14
CA VAL A 225 -11.61 5.15 -10.43
C VAL A 225 -12.45 4.45 -11.49
N ILE A 226 -12.43 3.11 -11.53
CA ILE A 226 -13.26 2.32 -12.46
C ILE A 226 -14.75 2.59 -12.21
N THR A 227 -15.21 2.48 -10.96
CA THR A 227 -16.61 2.75 -10.61
C THR A 227 -17.03 4.17 -10.96
N ILE A 228 -16.19 5.16 -10.66
CA ILE A 228 -16.46 6.57 -11.02
C ILE A 228 -16.53 6.75 -12.54
N ALA A 229 -15.64 6.12 -13.31
CA ALA A 229 -15.67 6.19 -14.77
C ALA A 229 -16.96 5.59 -15.34
N GLU A 230 -17.38 4.44 -14.84
CA GLU A 230 -18.64 3.79 -15.22
C GLU A 230 -19.87 4.65 -14.88
N ASP A 231 -19.89 5.27 -13.69
CA ASP A 231 -20.96 6.20 -13.29
C ASP A 231 -21.06 7.43 -14.21
N PHE A 232 -19.93 7.86 -14.79
CA PHE A 232 -19.89 8.92 -15.80
C PHE A 232 -20.13 8.42 -17.23
N GLY A 233 -20.42 7.14 -17.43
CA GLY A 233 -20.64 6.55 -18.76
C GLY A 233 -19.36 6.43 -19.61
N ILE A 234 -18.18 6.52 -18.99
CA ILE A 234 -16.90 6.32 -19.66
C ILE A 234 -16.65 4.82 -19.78
N GLN A 235 -16.40 4.34 -21.00
CA GLN A 235 -16.08 2.93 -21.22
C GLN A 235 -14.73 2.59 -20.57
N VAL A 236 -14.71 1.55 -19.74
CA VAL A 236 -13.50 0.98 -19.14
C VAL A 236 -13.13 -0.33 -19.83
N LYS A 237 -11.85 -0.51 -20.18
CA LYS A 237 -11.30 -1.75 -20.76
C LYS A 237 -10.06 -2.21 -20.00
N GLU A 238 -10.18 -3.37 -19.38
CA GLU A 238 -9.05 -4.12 -18.83
C GLU A 238 -8.40 -4.94 -19.95
N LYS A 239 -7.12 -4.69 -20.27
CA LYS A 239 -6.35 -5.45 -21.27
C LYS A 239 -4.86 -5.41 -20.98
N ARG A 240 -4.09 -6.32 -21.58
CA ARG A 240 -2.63 -6.20 -21.67
C ARG A 240 -2.25 -4.98 -22.50
N ILE A 241 -1.38 -4.11 -21.98
CA ILE A 241 -0.96 -2.85 -22.62
C ILE A 241 0.54 -2.91 -22.88
N THR A 242 1.00 -2.62 -24.09
CA THR A 242 2.44 -2.52 -24.38
C THR A 242 2.98 -1.14 -24.04
N ARG A 243 4.29 -1.00 -23.86
CA ARG A 243 4.91 0.29 -23.48
C ARG A 243 4.70 1.39 -24.53
N ASP A 244 4.66 1.03 -25.80
CA ASP A 244 4.42 1.93 -26.93
C ASP A 244 2.94 2.32 -27.08
N GLU A 245 2.00 1.57 -26.50
CA GLU A 245 0.61 2.03 -26.34
C GLU A 245 0.47 3.16 -25.28
N MET A 246 1.47 3.35 -24.42
CA MET A 246 1.49 4.39 -23.36
C MET A 246 2.17 5.70 -23.77
N TYR A 247 2.92 5.71 -24.88
CA TYR A 247 3.66 6.88 -25.38
C TYR A 247 2.83 7.66 -26.40
#